data_AF-A0A443IJB3-F1
#
_entry.id   AF-A0A443IJB3-F1
#
_cell.length_a   1.000
_cell.length_b   1.000
_cell.length_c   1.000
_cell.angle_alpha   90.00
_cell.angle_beta   90.00
_cell.angle_gamma   90.00
#
_symmetry.space_group_name_H-M   'P 1'
#
loop_
_entity.id
_entity.type
_entity.pdbx_description
1 polymer ?
#
loop_
_entity_poly.entity_id
_entity_poly.type
_entity_poly.pdbx_seq_one_letter_code
_entity_poly.pdbx_strand_id
1 'polypeptide(L)'
;MKDIFPAIRDLWSGLVVGFHDKAAQWEARREAKAWVKALPEGFLTDLVAKVPLPEGMWNTATDSVGRDTYDETVAIYRAYIDTALAEKAMDRRAALAYAMMLVRNEEYRGNPDVRARRQDRINARMAEQAARDEAHRARLAAMPPNPNSLAGMKAQAEKNALAGVGYRLANGRELTSGERFRLGLPPGGPRKPAPGSLLDGQGLNS
;
A
#
# COMPACT_ATOMS: atom_id res chain seq x y z
N MET A 1 -52.89 5.38 37.50
CA MET A 1 -51.53 5.04 37.02
C MET A 1 -51.71 3.92 36.00
N LYS A 2 -51.54 4.20 34.71
CA LYS A 2 -51.78 3.24 33.62
C LYS A 2 -50.55 2.36 33.42
N ASP A 3 -50.81 1.07 33.18
CA ASP A 3 -49.87 -0.03 33.23
C ASP A 3 -48.66 0.11 32.29
N ILE A 4 -47.47 0.23 32.88
CA ILE A 4 -46.17 0.26 32.19
C ILE A 4 -45.65 -1.17 31.92
N PHE A 5 -46.19 -2.17 32.63
CA PHE A 5 -45.75 -3.56 32.56
C PHE A 5 -45.99 -4.29 31.22
N PRO A 6 -47.09 -4.07 30.47
CA PRO A 6 -47.30 -4.72 29.18
C PRO A 6 -46.30 -4.26 28.12
N ALA A 7 -45.99 -2.96 28.07
CA ALA A 7 -45.07 -2.38 27.09
C ALA A 7 -43.62 -2.86 27.26
N ILE A 8 -43.19 -3.09 28.50
CA ILE A 8 -41.86 -3.66 28.78
C ILE A 8 -41.81 -5.13 28.36
N ARG A 9 -42.85 -5.91 28.63
CA ARG A 9 -42.93 -7.33 28.23
C ARG A 9 -42.97 -7.50 26.72
N ASP A 10 -43.69 -6.65 25.99
CA ASP A 10 -43.73 -6.69 24.52
C ASP A 10 -42.40 -6.25 23.89
N LEU A 11 -41.72 -5.26 24.47
CA LEU A 11 -40.39 -4.84 24.02
C LEU A 11 -39.34 -5.95 24.25
N TRP A 12 -39.36 -6.60 25.41
CA TRP A 12 -38.47 -7.73 25.71
C TRP A 12 -38.80 -8.96 24.86
N SER A 13 -40.08 -9.26 24.62
CA SER A 13 -40.46 -10.37 23.74
C SER A 13 -40.06 -10.10 22.30
N GLY A 14 -40.25 -8.87 21.78
CA GLY A 14 -39.79 -8.48 20.45
C GLY A 14 -38.27 -8.48 20.29
N LEU A 15 -37.54 -8.09 21.33
CA LEU A 15 -36.08 -8.14 21.34
C LEU A 15 -35.57 -9.58 21.36
N VAL A 16 -36.11 -10.42 22.25
CA VAL A 16 -35.73 -11.84 22.39
C VAL A 16 -36.09 -12.62 21.13
N VAL A 17 -37.26 -12.38 20.53
CA VAL A 17 -37.65 -12.97 19.25
C VAL A 17 -36.73 -12.50 18.12
N GLY A 18 -36.35 -11.22 18.09
CA GLY A 18 -35.39 -10.70 17.10
C GLY A 18 -33.97 -11.25 17.24
N PHE A 19 -33.53 -11.58 18.47
CA PHE A 19 -32.26 -12.27 18.71
C PHE A 19 -32.34 -13.76 18.36
N HIS A 20 -33.45 -14.43 18.69
CA HIS A 20 -33.68 -15.83 18.32
C HIS A 20 -33.75 -16.00 16.80
N ASP A 21 -34.43 -15.09 16.10
CA ASP A 21 -34.55 -15.10 14.65
C ASP A 21 -33.19 -14.82 13.99
N LYS A 22 -32.40 -13.88 14.53
CA LYS A 22 -31.01 -13.70 14.08
C LYS A 22 -30.16 -14.95 14.30
N ALA A 23 -30.20 -15.56 15.48
CA ALA A 23 -29.44 -16.78 15.77
C ALA A 23 -29.85 -17.94 14.85
N ALA A 24 -31.15 -18.14 14.65
CA ALA A 24 -31.69 -19.12 13.72
C ALA A 24 -31.27 -18.84 12.27
N GLN A 25 -31.29 -17.58 11.83
CA GLN A 25 -30.79 -17.18 10.51
C GLN A 25 -29.27 -17.42 10.37
N TRP A 26 -28.49 -17.20 11.43
CA TRP A 26 -27.05 -17.50 11.43
C TRP A 26 -26.78 -19.00 11.35
N GLU A 27 -27.53 -19.81 12.08
CA GLU A 27 -27.46 -21.27 12.03
C GLU A 27 -27.86 -21.80 10.65
N ALA A 28 -28.98 -21.34 10.09
CA ALA A 28 -29.44 -21.70 8.76
C ALA A 28 -28.41 -21.35 7.68
N ARG A 29 -27.74 -20.19 7.78
CA ARG A 29 -26.63 -19.81 6.89
C ARG A 29 -25.41 -20.70 7.06
N ARG A 30 -25.08 -21.12 8.29
CA ARG A 30 -23.96 -22.03 8.55
C ARG A 30 -24.23 -23.41 7.99
N GLU A 31 -25.44 -23.93 8.19
CA GLU A 31 -25.89 -25.20 7.62
C GLU A 31 -25.92 -25.16 6.10
N ALA A 32 -26.40 -24.06 5.51
CA ALA A 32 -26.38 -23.86 4.08
C ALA A 32 -24.95 -23.88 3.52
N LYS A 33 -23.99 -23.21 4.18
CA LYS A 33 -22.57 -23.27 3.78
C LYS A 33 -21.97 -24.66 3.95
N ALA A 34 -22.28 -25.36 5.02
CA ALA A 34 -21.83 -26.73 5.24
C ALA A 34 -22.40 -27.68 4.18
N TRP A 35 -23.68 -27.51 3.81
CA TRP A 35 -24.33 -28.23 2.74
C TRP A 35 -23.64 -27.99 1.40
N VAL A 36 -23.35 -26.73 1.04
CA VAL A 36 -22.60 -26.42 -0.20
C VAL A 36 -21.22 -27.08 -0.20
N LYS A 37 -20.52 -27.07 0.93
CA LYS A 37 -19.19 -27.70 1.06
C LYS A 37 -19.24 -29.22 0.89
N ALA A 38 -20.37 -29.85 1.22
CA ALA A 38 -20.57 -31.29 1.08
C ALA A 38 -21.02 -31.72 -0.32
N LEU A 39 -21.24 -30.77 -1.25
CA LEU A 39 -21.60 -31.10 -2.63
C LEU A 39 -20.41 -31.78 -3.35
N PRO A 40 -20.68 -32.61 -4.38
CA PRO A 40 -19.64 -33.29 -5.13
C PRO A 40 -18.62 -32.34 -5.75
N GLU A 41 -17.37 -32.78 -5.82
CA GLU A 41 -16.32 -32.07 -6.55
C GLU A 41 -16.71 -31.92 -8.03
N GLY A 42 -16.64 -30.70 -8.56
CA GLY A 42 -17.08 -30.36 -9.92
C GLY A 42 -18.55 -29.93 -10.04
N PHE A 43 -19.42 -30.21 -9.07
CA PHE A 43 -20.84 -29.81 -9.16
C PHE A 43 -21.02 -28.29 -9.31
N LEU A 44 -20.23 -27.51 -8.55
CA LEU A 44 -20.26 -26.05 -8.63
C LEU A 44 -19.72 -25.54 -9.98
N THR A 45 -18.66 -26.15 -10.50
CA THR A 45 -18.07 -25.82 -11.79
C THR A 45 -19.05 -26.09 -12.92
N ASP A 46 -19.73 -27.24 -12.89
CA ASP A 46 -20.76 -27.60 -13.87
C ASP A 46 -21.95 -26.63 -13.83
N LEU A 47 -22.37 -26.20 -12.64
CA LEU A 47 -23.42 -25.19 -12.50
C LEU A 47 -22.97 -23.82 -13.03
N VAL A 48 -21.74 -23.41 -12.74
CA VAL A 48 -21.15 -22.16 -13.24
C VAL A 48 -21.07 -22.17 -14.77
N ALA A 49 -20.75 -23.30 -15.38
CA ALA A 49 -20.70 -23.46 -16.83
C ALA A 49 -22.08 -23.31 -17.51
N LYS A 50 -23.18 -23.63 -16.81
CA LYS A 50 -24.55 -23.54 -17.35
C LYS A 50 -25.11 -22.13 -17.40
N VAL A 51 -24.55 -21.20 -16.63
CA VAL A 51 -25.06 -19.84 -16.54
C VAL A 51 -24.13 -18.89 -17.29
N PRO A 52 -24.49 -18.46 -18.51
CA PRO A 52 -23.72 -17.45 -19.23
C PRO A 52 -23.85 -16.11 -18.50
N LEU A 53 -22.72 -15.44 -18.32
CA LEU A 53 -22.69 -14.08 -17.77
C LEU A 53 -22.61 -13.08 -18.93
N PRO A 54 -23.14 -11.85 -18.72
CA PRO A 54 -23.02 -10.78 -19.71
C PRO A 54 -21.57 -10.54 -20.13
N GLU A 55 -21.38 -10.25 -21.42
CA GLU A 55 -20.05 -9.92 -21.95
C GLU A 55 -19.46 -8.69 -21.24
N GLY A 56 -18.17 -8.72 -20.96
CA GLY A 56 -17.48 -7.62 -20.28
C GLY A 56 -17.71 -7.54 -18.76
N MET A 57 -18.61 -8.34 -18.17
CA MET A 57 -18.83 -8.39 -16.73
C MET A 57 -17.55 -8.82 -16.00
N TRP A 58 -16.96 -9.93 -16.43
CA TRP A 58 -15.67 -10.43 -15.95
C TRP A 58 -14.57 -10.10 -16.96
N ASN A 59 -14.49 -8.81 -17.35
CA ASN A 59 -13.57 -8.36 -18.37
C ASN A 59 -12.14 -8.78 -18.02
N THR A 60 -11.51 -9.53 -18.92
CA THR A 60 -10.12 -9.86 -18.74
C THR A 60 -9.27 -8.61 -18.78
N ALA A 61 -9.62 -7.53 -19.50
CA ALA A 61 -8.84 -6.29 -19.55
C ALA A 61 -8.61 -5.62 -18.19
N THR A 62 -9.48 -5.85 -17.21
CA THR A 62 -9.24 -5.41 -15.83
C THR A 62 -8.49 -6.50 -15.04
N ASP A 63 -7.95 -6.15 -13.89
CA ASP A 63 -7.21 -7.09 -13.03
C ASP A 63 -7.95 -7.47 -11.75
N SER A 64 -9.11 -6.85 -11.61
CA SER A 64 -9.93 -6.81 -10.44
C SER A 64 -11.36 -6.66 -10.92
N VAL A 65 -12.23 -7.20 -10.09
CA VAL A 65 -13.66 -7.24 -10.33
C VAL A 65 -14.27 -6.44 -9.19
N GLY A 66 -15.04 -5.41 -9.56
CA GLY A 66 -15.64 -4.47 -8.62
C GLY A 66 -16.78 -5.10 -7.82
N ARG A 67 -17.18 -4.44 -6.73
CA ARG A 67 -18.27 -4.92 -5.88
C ARG A 67 -19.59 -5.09 -6.66
N ASP A 68 -19.88 -4.15 -7.54
CA ASP A 68 -21.10 -4.17 -8.36
C ASP A 68 -21.16 -5.41 -9.24
N THR A 69 -20.05 -5.75 -9.89
CA THR A 69 -19.93 -6.98 -10.69
C THR A 69 -20.14 -8.24 -9.85
N TYR A 70 -19.60 -8.27 -8.62
CA TYR A 70 -19.83 -9.38 -7.69
C TYR A 70 -21.31 -9.53 -7.36
N ASP A 71 -21.95 -8.44 -6.94
CA ASP A 71 -23.34 -8.46 -6.50
C ASP A 71 -24.29 -8.79 -7.68
N GLU A 72 -24.01 -8.27 -8.86
CA GLU A 72 -24.75 -8.58 -10.09
C GLU A 72 -24.56 -10.04 -10.52
N THR A 73 -23.34 -10.58 -10.44
CA THR A 73 -23.07 -12.01 -10.71
C THR A 73 -23.85 -12.91 -9.76
N VAL A 74 -23.86 -12.58 -8.46
CA VAL A 74 -24.64 -13.34 -7.45
C VAL A 74 -26.13 -13.25 -7.76
N ALA A 75 -26.64 -12.09 -8.17
CA ALA A 75 -28.04 -11.91 -8.54
C ALA A 75 -28.43 -12.79 -9.75
N ILE A 76 -27.57 -12.85 -10.78
CA ILE A 76 -27.79 -13.71 -11.96
C ILE A 76 -27.81 -15.20 -11.56
N TYR A 77 -26.82 -15.65 -10.78
CA TYR A 77 -26.80 -17.04 -10.32
C TYR A 77 -27.98 -17.37 -9.42
N ARG A 78 -28.40 -16.43 -8.57
CA ARG A 78 -29.57 -16.60 -7.72
C ARG A 78 -30.85 -16.73 -8.54
N ALA A 79 -31.05 -15.91 -9.57
CA ALA A 79 -32.19 -16.03 -10.47
C ALA A 79 -32.24 -17.41 -11.14
N TYR A 80 -31.10 -17.93 -11.59
CA TYR A 80 -31.02 -19.28 -12.13
C TYR A 80 -31.35 -20.35 -11.07
N ILE A 81 -30.71 -20.30 -9.89
CA ILE A 81 -30.91 -21.28 -8.82
C ILE A 81 -32.35 -21.26 -8.28
N ASP A 82 -32.96 -20.08 -8.17
CA ASP A 82 -34.33 -19.94 -7.69
C ASP A 82 -35.34 -20.65 -8.61
N THR A 83 -35.01 -20.77 -9.90
CA THR A 83 -35.79 -21.57 -10.86
C THR A 83 -35.40 -23.05 -10.86
N ALA A 84 -34.10 -23.35 -10.88
CA ALA A 84 -33.58 -24.71 -11.05
C ALA A 84 -33.66 -25.59 -9.79
N LEU A 85 -33.70 -24.97 -8.61
CA LEU A 85 -33.67 -25.63 -7.30
C LEU A 85 -34.70 -25.04 -6.34
N ALA A 86 -35.88 -24.69 -6.89
CA ALA A 86 -36.97 -24.03 -6.15
C ALA A 86 -37.40 -24.82 -4.89
N GLU A 87 -37.23 -26.14 -4.88
CA GLU A 87 -37.57 -27.01 -3.76
C GLU A 87 -36.59 -26.91 -2.58
N LYS A 88 -35.44 -26.28 -2.77
CA LYS A 88 -34.46 -26.06 -1.70
C LYS A 88 -34.81 -24.82 -0.87
N ALA A 89 -34.45 -24.88 0.41
CA ALA A 89 -34.57 -23.75 1.33
C ALA A 89 -33.83 -22.51 0.78
N MET A 90 -34.39 -21.33 1.01
CA MET A 90 -33.86 -20.06 0.51
C MET A 90 -32.39 -19.84 0.89
N ASP A 91 -32.00 -20.17 2.12
CA ASP A 91 -30.61 -20.01 2.58
C ASP A 91 -29.64 -20.92 1.84
N ARG A 92 -30.05 -22.14 1.48
CA ARG A 92 -29.25 -23.06 0.66
C ARG A 92 -29.07 -22.54 -0.75
N ARG A 93 -30.14 -22.01 -1.36
CA ARG A 93 -30.08 -21.38 -2.68
C ARG A 93 -29.17 -20.15 -2.68
N ALA A 94 -29.29 -19.28 -1.68
CA ALA A 94 -28.43 -18.11 -1.53
C ALA A 94 -26.96 -18.47 -1.31
N ALA A 95 -26.69 -19.47 -0.46
CA ALA A 95 -25.32 -19.96 -0.25
C ALA A 95 -24.72 -20.57 -1.52
N LEU A 96 -25.52 -21.29 -2.31
CA LEU A 96 -25.08 -21.87 -3.57
C LEU A 96 -24.73 -20.79 -4.61
N ALA A 97 -25.57 -19.76 -4.75
CA ALA A 97 -25.32 -18.65 -5.67
C ALA A 97 -24.00 -17.93 -5.34
N TYR A 98 -23.76 -17.70 -4.04
CA TYR A 98 -22.51 -17.13 -3.58
C TYR A 98 -21.30 -18.02 -3.86
N ALA A 99 -21.44 -19.34 -3.66
CA ALA A 99 -20.36 -20.29 -3.95
C ALA A 99 -20.04 -20.37 -5.44
N MET A 100 -21.04 -20.35 -6.31
CA MET A 100 -20.85 -20.26 -7.76
C MET A 100 -20.09 -19.00 -8.18
N MET A 101 -20.39 -17.85 -7.53
CA MET A 101 -19.63 -16.62 -7.75
C MET A 101 -18.16 -16.76 -7.33
N LEU A 102 -17.87 -17.43 -6.21
CA LEU A 102 -16.49 -17.65 -5.78
C LEU A 102 -15.71 -18.52 -6.78
N VAL A 103 -16.33 -19.58 -7.29
CA VAL A 103 -15.73 -20.42 -8.34
C VAL A 103 -15.42 -19.60 -9.58
N ARG A 104 -16.37 -18.78 -10.06
CA ARG A 104 -16.14 -17.89 -11.21
C ARG A 104 -15.00 -16.90 -10.96
N ASN A 105 -14.89 -16.35 -9.75
CA ASN A 105 -13.79 -15.47 -9.37
C ASN A 105 -12.44 -16.19 -9.34
N GLU A 106 -12.41 -17.45 -8.92
CA GLU A 106 -11.21 -18.29 -8.96
C GLU A 106 -10.81 -18.59 -10.41
N GLU A 107 -11.75 -18.92 -11.30
CA GLU A 107 -11.49 -19.08 -12.74
C GLU A 107 -10.90 -17.79 -13.34
N TYR A 108 -11.49 -16.64 -13.02
CA TYR A 108 -11.00 -15.34 -13.47
C TYR A 108 -9.59 -15.03 -12.96
N ARG A 109 -9.31 -15.29 -11.69
CA ARG A 109 -7.97 -15.10 -11.09
C ARG A 109 -6.95 -16.12 -11.58
N GLY A 110 -7.41 -17.32 -11.93
CA GLY A 110 -6.61 -18.40 -12.51
C GLY A 110 -6.24 -18.14 -13.97
N ASN A 111 -6.99 -17.29 -14.66
CA ASN A 111 -6.74 -16.94 -16.06
C ASN A 111 -5.30 -16.42 -16.27
N PRO A 112 -4.50 -17.06 -17.15
CA PRO A 112 -3.11 -16.70 -17.40
C PRO A 112 -2.90 -15.23 -17.75
N ASP A 113 -3.80 -14.63 -18.54
CA ASP A 113 -3.67 -13.24 -18.99
C ASP A 113 -3.89 -12.25 -17.85
N VAL A 114 -4.79 -12.57 -16.93
CA VAL A 114 -5.04 -11.77 -15.72
C VAL A 114 -3.84 -11.89 -14.77
N ARG A 115 -3.29 -13.09 -14.61
CA ARG A 115 -2.10 -13.35 -13.78
C ARG A 115 -0.86 -12.63 -14.32
N ALA A 116 -0.60 -12.70 -15.62
CA ALA A 116 0.54 -12.05 -16.25
C ALA A 116 0.53 -10.54 -16.01
N ARG A 117 -0.59 -9.87 -16.30
CA ARG A 117 -0.71 -8.42 -16.09
C ARG A 117 -0.63 -8.01 -14.62
N ARG A 118 -1.15 -8.84 -13.71
CA ARG A 118 -0.96 -8.61 -12.27
C ARG A 118 0.53 -8.67 -11.92
N GLN A 119 1.26 -9.66 -12.43
CA GLN A 119 2.69 -9.80 -12.19
C GLN A 119 3.48 -8.63 -12.77
N ASP A 120 3.17 -8.19 -13.99
CA ASP A 120 3.84 -7.04 -14.63
C ASP A 120 3.72 -5.77 -13.81
N ARG A 121 2.56 -5.50 -13.22
CA ARG A 121 2.39 -4.33 -12.34
C ARG A 121 3.10 -4.48 -11.00
N ILE A 122 3.15 -5.69 -10.44
CA ILE A 122 3.95 -5.94 -9.23
C ILE A 122 5.42 -5.64 -9.55
N ASN A 123 5.93 -6.15 -10.66
CA ASN A 123 7.29 -5.89 -11.12
C ASN A 123 7.53 -4.39 -11.35
N ALA A 124 6.60 -3.69 -11.99
CA ALA A 124 6.69 -2.24 -12.23
C ALA A 124 6.73 -1.44 -10.91
N ARG A 125 5.89 -1.78 -9.93
CA ARG A 125 5.92 -1.14 -8.61
C ARG A 125 7.21 -1.41 -7.86
N MET A 126 7.72 -2.63 -7.93
CA MET A 126 9.00 -2.98 -7.31
C MET A 126 10.16 -2.22 -7.96
N ALA A 127 10.15 -2.08 -9.29
CA ALA A 127 11.15 -1.28 -10.01
C ALA A 127 11.07 0.21 -9.64
N GLU A 128 9.86 0.77 -9.55
CA GLU A 128 9.65 2.15 -9.11
C GLU A 128 10.14 2.36 -7.67
N GLN A 129 9.83 1.43 -6.76
CA GLN A 129 10.30 1.48 -5.39
C GLN A 129 11.83 1.41 -5.32
N ALA A 130 12.45 0.49 -6.07
CA ALA A 130 13.90 0.38 -6.13
C ALA A 130 14.56 1.67 -6.63
N ALA A 131 13.98 2.32 -7.65
CA ALA A 131 14.45 3.61 -8.15
C ALA A 131 14.31 4.73 -7.11
N ARG A 132 13.21 4.76 -6.34
CA ARG A 132 13.01 5.70 -5.24
C ARG A 132 14.02 5.48 -4.12
N ASP A 133 14.29 4.23 -3.76
CA ASP A 133 15.24 3.87 -2.72
C ASP A 133 16.68 4.20 -3.12
N GLU A 134 17.04 4.01 -4.39
CA GLU A 134 18.32 4.42 -4.95
C GLU A 134 18.46 5.95 -4.96
N ALA A 135 17.45 6.68 -5.42
CA ALA A 135 17.44 8.13 -5.38
C ALA A 135 17.54 8.67 -3.94
N HIS A 136 16.87 8.02 -2.98
CA HIS A 136 16.98 8.37 -1.57
C HIS A 136 18.39 8.13 -1.03
N ARG A 137 19.00 6.98 -1.33
CA ARG A 137 20.39 6.69 -0.97
C ARG A 137 21.38 7.69 -1.57
N ALA A 138 21.21 8.05 -2.84
CA ALA A 138 22.03 9.06 -3.50
C ALA A 138 21.89 10.44 -2.82
N ARG A 139 20.67 10.83 -2.44
CA ARG A 139 20.43 12.07 -1.68
C ARG A 139 21.13 12.06 -0.33
N LEU A 140 21.05 10.97 0.42
CA LEU A 140 21.74 10.83 1.70
C LEU A 140 23.27 10.90 1.52
N ALA A 141 23.81 10.26 0.48
CA ALA A 141 25.25 10.32 0.17
C ALA A 141 25.71 11.73 -0.25
N ALA A 142 24.85 12.51 -0.91
CA ALA A 142 25.14 13.87 -1.33
C ALA A 142 24.86 14.92 -0.23
N MET A 143 24.28 14.54 0.91
CA MET A 143 24.07 15.48 2.01
C MET A 143 25.43 15.94 2.54
N PRO A 144 25.64 17.26 2.71
CA PRO A 144 26.87 17.75 3.29
C PRO A 144 27.02 17.18 4.71
N PRO A 145 28.24 16.87 5.15
CA PRO A 145 28.47 16.38 6.50
C PRO A 145 27.89 17.37 7.50
N ASN A 146 27.23 16.84 8.54
CA ASN A 146 26.59 17.64 9.58
C ASN A 146 27.59 18.72 10.07
N PRO A 147 27.23 20.02 10.04
CA PRO A 147 28.15 21.11 10.39
C PRO A 147 28.73 20.99 11.81
N ASN A 148 28.07 20.25 12.70
CA ASN A 148 28.51 20.00 14.06
C ASN A 148 29.30 18.68 14.21
N SER A 149 29.44 17.89 13.16
CA SER A 149 30.34 16.73 13.13
C SER A 149 31.78 17.15 12.89
N LEU A 150 32.77 16.33 13.27
CA LEU A 150 34.19 16.60 13.01
C LEU A 150 34.47 16.84 11.52
N ALA A 151 33.85 16.06 10.63
CA ALA A 151 33.99 16.21 9.18
C ALA A 151 33.37 17.53 8.67
N GLY A 152 32.20 17.92 9.19
CA GLY A 152 31.55 19.19 8.81
C GLY A 152 32.27 20.42 9.35
N MET A 153 32.75 20.36 10.59
CA MET A 153 33.57 21.43 11.18
C MET A 153 34.88 21.61 10.42
N LYS A 154 35.54 20.51 10.01
CA LYS A 154 36.74 20.53 9.18
C LYS A 154 36.45 21.16 7.80
N ALA A 155 35.45 20.66 7.08
CA ALA A 155 35.11 21.16 5.75
C ALA A 155 34.73 22.65 5.75
N GLN A 156 34.00 23.09 6.79
CA GLN A 156 33.65 24.51 6.95
C GLN A 156 34.88 25.39 7.25
N ALA A 157 35.80 24.90 8.10
CA ALA A 157 37.04 25.61 8.41
C ALA A 157 37.96 25.72 7.19
N GLU A 158 38.07 24.66 6.37
CA GLU A 158 38.81 24.66 5.10
C GLU A 158 38.19 25.64 4.10
N LYS A 159 36.86 25.64 3.96
CA LYS A 159 36.14 26.58 3.10
C LYS A 159 36.38 28.03 3.50
N ASN A 160 36.32 28.34 4.80
CA ASN A 160 36.57 29.69 5.32
C ASN A 160 38.05 30.10 5.17
N ALA A 161 38.99 29.16 5.27
CA ALA A 161 40.39 29.41 5.02
C ALA A 161 40.67 29.72 3.54
N LEU A 162 40.04 28.99 2.62
CA LEU A 162 40.10 29.25 1.17
C LEU A 162 39.51 30.61 0.79
N ALA A 163 38.46 31.05 1.50
CA ALA A 163 37.87 32.38 1.35
C ALA A 163 38.71 33.51 1.98
N GLY A 164 39.89 33.20 2.53
CA GLY A 164 40.82 34.19 3.10
C GLY A 164 40.45 34.71 4.50
N VAL A 165 39.46 34.11 5.15
CA VAL A 165 38.93 34.55 6.46
C VAL A 165 39.48 33.75 7.65
N GLY A 166 40.37 32.80 7.38
CA GLY A 166 40.98 31.93 8.40
C GLY A 166 40.16 30.67 8.71
N TYR A 167 40.72 29.80 9.56
CA TYR A 167 40.04 28.57 9.99
C TYR A 167 38.97 28.89 11.05
N ARG A 168 37.77 29.25 10.58
CA ARG A 168 36.63 29.63 11.42
C ARG A 168 35.50 28.62 11.31
N LEU A 169 34.76 28.43 12.41
CA LEU A 169 33.50 27.68 12.44
C LEU A 169 32.34 28.50 11.84
N ALA A 170 31.19 27.86 11.64
CA ALA A 170 29.98 28.50 11.09
C ALA A 170 29.47 29.68 11.94
N ASN A 171 29.72 29.66 13.26
CA ASN A 171 29.37 30.75 14.17
C ASN A 171 30.38 31.92 14.18
N GLY A 172 31.35 31.91 13.27
CA GLY A 172 32.38 32.95 13.16
C GLY A 172 33.54 32.81 14.16
N ARG A 173 33.50 31.82 15.07
CA ARG A 173 34.58 31.56 16.04
C ARG A 173 35.81 31.02 15.33
N GLU A 174 36.96 31.61 15.62
CA GLU A 174 38.26 31.13 15.14
C GLU A 174 38.71 29.89 15.91
N LEU A 175 39.22 28.89 15.19
CA LEU A 175 39.70 27.64 15.77
C LEU A 175 41.06 27.84 16.43
N THR A 176 41.19 27.37 17.67
CA THR A 176 42.49 27.34 18.37
C THR A 176 43.45 26.35 17.72
N SER A 177 44.74 26.44 18.02
CA SER A 177 45.75 25.51 17.49
C SER A 177 45.49 24.05 17.86
N GLY A 178 45.00 23.79 19.08
CA GLY A 178 44.63 22.44 19.52
C GLY A 178 43.39 21.89 18.81
N GLU A 179 42.40 22.74 18.52
CA GLU A 179 41.20 22.35 17.77
C GLU A 179 41.52 22.10 16.28
N ARG A 180 42.41 22.90 15.68
CA ARG A 180 42.93 22.66 14.32
C ARG A 180 43.64 21.31 14.23
N PHE A 181 44.50 21.00 15.20
CA PHE A 181 45.20 19.71 15.25
C PHE A 181 44.23 18.53 15.35
N ARG A 182 43.21 18.62 16.21
CA ARG A 182 42.16 17.59 16.35
C ARG A 182 41.34 17.38 15.07
N LEU A 183 41.20 18.42 14.24
CA LEU A 183 40.53 18.36 12.94
C LEU A 183 41.49 17.98 11.80
N GLY A 184 42.78 17.75 12.08
CA GLY A 184 43.80 17.46 11.07
C GLY A 184 44.05 18.62 10.12
N LEU A 185 43.84 19.86 10.57
CA LEU A 185 44.08 21.10 9.81
C LEU A 185 45.50 21.60 10.03
N PRO A 186 46.11 22.30 9.05
CA PRO A 186 47.45 22.85 9.18
C PRO A 186 47.59 23.78 10.41
N PRO A 187 48.72 23.72 11.14
CA PRO A 187 48.94 24.53 12.33
C PRO A 187 49.14 26.03 12.01
N GLY A 188 49.54 26.35 10.77
CA GLY A 188 49.57 27.72 10.26
C GLY A 188 48.22 28.11 9.67
N GLY A 189 47.72 29.31 9.98
CA GLY A 189 46.55 29.89 9.29
C GLY A 189 46.78 29.97 7.77
N PRO A 190 45.75 30.23 6.95
CA PRO A 190 45.95 30.43 5.51
C PRO A 190 47.03 31.49 5.35
N ARG A 191 48.15 31.11 4.73
CA ARG A 191 49.16 32.09 4.35
C ARG A 191 48.43 33.04 3.41
N LYS A 192 48.24 34.31 3.82
CA LYS A 192 47.88 35.36 2.87
C LYS A 192 48.82 35.18 1.67
N PRO A 193 48.33 35.06 0.43
CA PRO A 193 49.23 35.21 -0.70
C PRO A 193 49.94 36.54 -0.47
N ALA A 194 51.27 36.51 -0.48
CA ALA A 194 52.06 37.71 -0.31
C ALA A 194 51.55 38.76 -1.32
N PRO A 195 51.28 40.01 -0.91
CA PRO A 195 51.02 41.06 -1.88
C PRO A 195 52.28 41.21 -2.71
N GLY A 196 52.29 40.67 -3.93
CA GLY A 196 53.46 40.65 -4.81
C GLY A 196 53.80 39.32 -5.51
N SER A 197 53.00 38.26 -5.41
CA SER A 197 53.19 37.06 -6.24
C SER A 197 52.70 37.28 -7.67
N LEU A 198 53.48 38.04 -8.46
CA LEU A 198 53.78 37.85 -9.89
C LEU A 198 52.84 36.91 -10.69
N LEU A 199 51.59 37.31 -10.88
CA LEU A 199 50.73 36.83 -11.98
C LEU A 199 49.79 37.93 -12.52
N ASP A 200 50.05 39.21 -12.21
CA ASP A 200 49.50 40.34 -12.96
C ASP A 200 50.43 40.64 -14.14
N GLY A 201 50.41 39.72 -15.11
CA GLY A 201 51.27 39.77 -16.28
C GLY A 201 50.61 39.22 -17.53
N GLN A 202 49.28 39.17 -17.59
CA GLN A 202 48.56 39.02 -18.85
C GLN A 202 47.26 39.83 -18.83
N GLY A 203 47.21 40.81 -19.72
CA GLY A 203 45.98 41.48 -20.13
C GLY A 203 45.86 42.90 -19.61
N LEU A 204 46.44 43.85 -20.37
CA LEU A 204 45.69 44.92 -21.05
C LEU A 204 46.66 46.05 -21.43
N ASN A 205 46.88 46.26 -22.72
CA ASN A 205 46.53 47.53 -23.37
C ASN A 205 46.80 47.47 -24.89
N SER A 206 45.76 47.88 -25.63
CA SER A 206 45.71 48.30 -27.04
C SER A 206 45.70 47.20 -28.11
#